data_AF-J2W4L0-F1
#
_entry.id   AF-J2W4L0-F1
#
_cell.length_a   1.000
_cell.length_b   1.000
_cell.length_c   1.000
_cell.angle_alpha   90.00
_cell.angle_beta   90.00
_cell.angle_gamma   90.00
#
_symmetry.space_group_name_H-M   'P 1'
#
loop_
_entity.id
_entity.type
_entity.pdbx_description
1 polymer ?
#
loop_
_entity_poly.entity_id
_entity_poly.type
_entity_poly.pdbx_seq_one_letter_code
_entity_poly.pdbx_strand_id
1 'polypeptide(L)'
;MAANARDFLGRLLGARSTLEVETIMAALPIVPPDQYQWLPGDERLGTWQRGKLHWVPVGRDRGNGGRIKLAGEPMNPLAERLVNGMESLIELARLQERIKNPTASMPASPREAVFRYFGFPKLDAIERLDDDERKEKSALADKVRKHLSIRLDLEKKRKEFTVTIRDHGMGQTPANIHNSLLSLGRTDKADKPYLIGVFGQGGSSAFSIAKYSIVVSRRAPDIRKSGEGDGAGWTIVREIQPKGLRGAYYAYLAATEAGEVPFVDAAQADAAQFEQGAHFCHIGYDFGVSDSSIARTMYQSLNHVLFNPVMPYELYALRNTPEPMKGTAQRLARRVRMLGRNVALDKSFAQQPVL
;
A
#
# COMPACT_ATOMS: atom_id res chain seq x y z
N MET A 1 -3.02 3.09 -35.58
CA MET A 1 -2.83 3.96 -34.40
C MET A 1 -2.05 3.22 -33.30
N ALA A 2 -0.77 2.92 -33.53
CA ALA A 2 0.03 2.00 -32.68
C ALA A 2 1.00 2.70 -31.71
N ALA A 3 1.04 4.04 -31.68
CA ALA A 3 1.98 4.80 -30.86
C ALA A 3 1.56 4.94 -29.37
N ASN A 4 0.32 4.60 -29.00
CA ASN A 4 -0.24 4.92 -27.67
C ASN A 4 -0.32 3.73 -26.70
N ALA A 5 0.01 2.50 -27.15
CA ALA A 5 -0.02 1.29 -26.31
C ALA A 5 1.31 1.04 -25.57
N ARG A 6 2.43 1.58 -26.08
CA ARG A 6 3.77 1.31 -25.53
C ARG A 6 4.03 1.92 -24.15
N ASP A 7 3.33 2.99 -23.79
CA ASP A 7 3.49 3.68 -22.49
C ASP A 7 2.23 3.63 -21.60
N PHE A 8 1.36 2.64 -21.83
CA PHE A 8 0.11 2.54 -21.06
C PHE A 8 0.36 2.42 -19.55
N LEU A 9 1.31 1.58 -19.15
CA LEU A 9 1.63 1.41 -17.72
C LEU A 9 2.24 2.68 -17.12
N GLY A 10 3.10 3.39 -17.87
CA GLY A 10 3.65 4.69 -17.43
C GLY A 10 2.56 5.72 -17.17
N ARG A 11 1.55 5.81 -18.05
CA ARG A 11 0.36 6.65 -17.84
C ARG A 11 -0.44 6.27 -16.59
N LEU A 12 -0.61 4.97 -16.32
CA LEU A 12 -1.27 4.51 -15.09
C LEU A 12 -0.48 4.91 -13.84
N LEU A 13 0.83 4.64 -13.81
CA LEU A 13 1.70 4.96 -12.67
C LEU A 13 1.86 6.48 -12.46
N GLY A 14 1.73 7.25 -13.54
CA GLY A 14 1.86 8.70 -13.56
C GLY A 14 0.57 9.48 -13.27
N ALA A 15 -0.59 8.84 -13.23
CA ALA A 15 -1.86 9.54 -13.00
C ALA A 15 -1.90 10.20 -11.60
N ARG A 16 -2.31 11.47 -11.54
CA ARG A 16 -2.40 12.30 -10.32
C ARG A 16 -3.73 13.04 -10.17
N SER A 17 -4.67 12.84 -11.09
CA SER A 17 -5.99 13.48 -11.06
C SER A 17 -7.09 12.59 -11.61
N THR A 18 -8.33 12.87 -11.24
CA THR A 18 -9.51 12.17 -11.75
C THR A 18 -9.60 12.22 -13.27
N LEU A 19 -9.30 13.37 -13.86
CA LEU A 19 -9.34 13.59 -15.30
C LEU A 19 -8.37 12.66 -16.05
N GLU A 20 -7.17 12.45 -15.53
CA GLU A 20 -6.19 11.54 -16.15
C GLU A 20 -6.67 10.08 -16.08
N VAL A 21 -7.24 9.66 -14.94
CA VAL A 21 -7.81 8.31 -14.81
C VAL A 21 -8.98 8.11 -15.77
N GLU A 22 -9.87 9.09 -15.87
CA GLU A 22 -11.01 9.06 -16.80
C GLU A 22 -10.55 9.02 -18.26
N THR A 23 -9.50 9.77 -18.61
CA THR A 23 -8.88 9.74 -19.94
C THR A 23 -8.27 8.38 -20.25
N ILE A 24 -7.65 7.72 -19.25
CA ILE A 24 -7.14 6.35 -19.39
C ILE A 24 -8.31 5.38 -19.59
N MET A 25 -9.34 5.44 -18.75
CA MET A 25 -10.51 4.55 -18.84
C MET A 25 -11.27 4.71 -20.16
N ALA A 26 -11.40 5.93 -20.70
CA ALA A 26 -12.06 6.18 -21.97
C ALA A 26 -11.37 5.50 -23.17
N ALA A 27 -10.08 5.17 -23.05
CA ALA A 27 -9.32 4.45 -24.06
C ALA A 27 -9.36 2.92 -23.90
N LEU A 28 -9.97 2.41 -22.83
CA LEU A 28 -10.04 0.98 -22.53
C LEU A 28 -11.35 0.36 -23.01
N PRO A 29 -11.36 -0.93 -23.41
CA PRO A 29 -12.58 -1.63 -23.82
C PRO A 29 -13.39 -2.07 -22.59
N ILE A 30 -13.91 -1.12 -21.82
CA ILE A 30 -14.68 -1.37 -20.60
C ILE A 30 -16.17 -1.56 -20.96
N VAL A 31 -16.76 -2.66 -20.51
CA VAL A 31 -18.20 -2.89 -20.62
C VAL A 31 -18.93 -1.93 -19.68
N PRO A 32 -19.92 -1.16 -20.20
CA PRO A 32 -20.75 -0.30 -19.37
C PRO A 32 -21.40 -1.06 -18.21
N PRO A 33 -21.45 -0.48 -16.99
CA PRO A 33 -22.05 -1.16 -15.84
C PRO A 33 -23.51 -1.55 -16.02
N ASP A 34 -24.27 -0.97 -16.94
CA ASP A 34 -25.66 -1.37 -17.23
C ASP A 34 -25.76 -2.63 -18.11
N GLN A 35 -24.70 -3.00 -18.82
CA GLN A 35 -24.66 -4.19 -19.68
C GLN A 35 -24.18 -5.46 -18.96
N TYR A 36 -23.40 -5.30 -17.88
CA TYR A 36 -22.96 -6.42 -17.05
C TYR A 36 -22.86 -6.00 -15.57
N GLN A 37 -23.61 -6.68 -14.69
CA GLN A 37 -23.62 -6.38 -13.25
C GLN A 37 -23.52 -7.64 -12.41
N TRP A 38 -22.83 -7.49 -11.28
CA TRP A 38 -22.90 -8.46 -10.19
C TRP A 38 -24.14 -8.18 -9.35
N LEU A 39 -24.98 -9.20 -9.20
CA LEU A 39 -26.17 -9.19 -8.34
C LEU A 39 -25.87 -9.95 -7.03
N PRO A 40 -26.74 -9.84 -6.00
CA PRO A 40 -26.60 -10.64 -4.78
C PRO A 40 -26.72 -12.14 -5.10
N GLY A 41 -26.12 -13.00 -4.27
CA GLY A 41 -26.26 -14.46 -4.42
C GLY A 41 -25.54 -15.07 -5.63
N ASP A 42 -24.43 -14.48 -6.06
CA ASP A 42 -23.63 -14.90 -7.23
C ASP A 42 -24.33 -14.79 -8.60
N GLU A 43 -25.49 -14.17 -8.67
CA GLU A 43 -26.17 -13.87 -9.93
C GLU A 43 -25.44 -12.79 -10.76
N ARG A 44 -25.63 -12.82 -12.08
CA ARG A 44 -25.12 -11.83 -13.03
C ARG A 44 -26.26 -11.30 -13.90
N LEU A 45 -26.31 -9.99 -14.08
CA LEU A 45 -27.07 -9.36 -15.15
C LEU A 45 -26.18 -9.30 -16.40
N GLY A 46 -26.69 -9.74 -17.54
CA GLY A 46 -25.96 -9.73 -18.80
C GLY A 46 -24.97 -10.88 -18.96
N THR A 47 -24.24 -10.89 -20.08
CA THR A 47 -23.25 -11.95 -20.40
C THR A 47 -21.84 -11.37 -20.42
N TRP A 48 -20.86 -12.18 -20.00
CA TRP A 48 -19.45 -11.79 -20.06
C TRP A 48 -18.99 -11.59 -21.50
N GLN A 49 -18.51 -10.39 -21.83
CA GLN A 49 -18.02 -10.06 -23.18
C GLN A 49 -16.52 -10.34 -23.30
N ARG A 50 -16.14 -11.48 -23.89
CA ARG A 50 -14.72 -11.85 -24.09
C ARG A 50 -13.93 -10.74 -24.80
N GLY A 51 -12.71 -10.50 -24.35
CA GLY A 51 -11.82 -9.45 -24.87
C GLY A 51 -12.12 -8.03 -24.34
N LYS A 52 -13.11 -7.87 -23.47
CA LYS A 52 -13.43 -6.61 -22.80
C LYS A 52 -13.21 -6.69 -21.29
N LEU A 53 -13.06 -5.52 -20.66
CA LEU A 53 -12.93 -5.38 -19.21
C LEU A 53 -14.30 -5.19 -18.56
N HIS A 54 -14.49 -5.77 -17.39
CA HIS A 54 -15.74 -5.64 -16.62
C HIS A 54 -15.45 -5.19 -15.19
N TRP A 55 -16.46 -4.59 -14.57
CA TRP A 55 -16.41 -4.26 -13.16
C TRP A 55 -16.77 -5.48 -12.31
N VAL A 56 -15.83 -5.93 -11.50
CA VAL A 56 -16.02 -7.02 -10.53
C VAL A 56 -15.95 -6.44 -9.12
N PRO A 57 -16.88 -6.77 -8.21
CA PRO A 57 -16.84 -6.30 -6.84
C PRO A 57 -15.52 -6.68 -6.15
N VAL A 58 -14.95 -5.74 -5.40
CA VAL A 58 -13.82 -6.01 -4.50
C VAL A 58 -14.22 -7.12 -3.53
N GLY A 59 -13.34 -8.11 -3.33
CA GLY A 59 -13.62 -9.31 -2.57
C GLY A 59 -14.59 -10.29 -3.24
N ARG A 60 -14.95 -10.06 -4.51
CA ARG A 60 -16.01 -10.79 -5.23
C ARG A 60 -17.35 -10.81 -4.47
N ASP A 61 -17.57 -9.80 -3.64
CA ASP A 61 -18.79 -9.63 -2.86
C ASP A 61 -19.40 -8.27 -3.17
N ARG A 62 -20.62 -8.29 -3.70
CA ARG A 62 -21.40 -7.09 -4.00
C ARG A 62 -21.89 -6.37 -2.73
N GLY A 63 -21.92 -7.05 -1.58
CA GLY A 63 -22.20 -6.48 -0.26
C GLY A 63 -21.02 -5.75 0.39
N ASN A 64 -19.91 -5.53 -0.33
CA ASN A 64 -18.68 -4.99 0.25
C ASN A 64 -18.74 -3.54 0.76
N GLY A 65 -19.75 -2.75 0.36
CA GLY A 65 -19.82 -1.32 0.64
C GLY A 65 -19.70 -0.99 2.13
N GLY A 66 -20.44 -1.71 2.98
CA GLY A 66 -20.38 -1.53 4.44
C GLY A 66 -18.99 -1.86 5.01
N ARG A 67 -18.40 -2.99 4.59
CA ARG A 67 -17.08 -3.44 5.08
C ARG A 67 -15.95 -2.50 4.68
N ILE A 68 -16.03 -1.91 3.49
CA ILE A 68 -15.01 -0.96 3.01
C ILE A 68 -15.17 0.40 3.71
N LYS A 69 -16.40 0.90 3.88
CA LYS A 69 -16.69 2.20 4.53
C LYS A 69 -16.46 2.23 6.05
N LEU A 70 -16.09 1.11 6.66
CA LEU A 70 -15.99 0.96 8.12
C LEU A 70 -14.80 1.71 8.77
N ALA A 71 -13.90 2.33 8.00
CA ALA A 71 -12.80 3.12 8.56
C ALA A 71 -13.22 4.56 8.86
N GLY A 72 -13.04 4.98 10.11
CA GLY A 72 -13.38 6.34 10.56
C GLY A 72 -12.43 7.43 10.04
N GLU A 73 -11.12 7.25 10.18
CA GLU A 73 -10.12 8.30 9.94
C GLU A 73 -9.34 8.11 8.62
N PRO A 74 -9.19 9.14 7.76
CA PRO A 74 -8.52 9.02 6.47
C PRO A 74 -7.06 8.57 6.52
N MET A 75 -6.38 8.79 7.65
CA MET A 75 -4.98 8.39 7.82
C MET A 75 -4.80 6.89 8.09
N ASN A 76 -5.80 6.24 8.69
CA ASN A 76 -5.68 4.85 9.12
C ASN A 76 -5.52 3.89 7.92
N PRO A 77 -6.30 4.01 6.83
CA PRO A 77 -6.11 3.15 5.66
C PRO A 77 -4.74 3.32 4.99
N LEU A 78 -4.15 4.51 5.04
CA LEU A 78 -2.80 4.77 4.53
C LEU A 78 -1.74 4.08 5.39
N ALA A 79 -1.87 4.16 6.72
CA ALA A 79 -1.00 3.44 7.64
C ALA A 79 -1.10 1.92 7.46
N GLU A 80 -2.31 1.38 7.27
CA GLU A 80 -2.55 -0.03 6.94
C GLU A 80 -1.90 -0.42 5.60
N ARG A 81 -1.93 0.44 4.58
CA ARG A 81 -1.23 0.18 3.31
C ARG A 81 0.29 0.17 3.48
N LEU A 82 0.84 1.06 4.32
CA LEU A 82 2.26 1.03 4.69
C LEU A 82 2.63 -0.26 5.44
N VAL A 83 1.80 -0.70 6.39
CA VAL A 83 1.99 -1.99 7.10
C VAL A 83 2.00 -3.15 6.12
N ASN A 84 1.05 -3.20 5.18
CA ASN A 84 1.05 -4.22 4.12
C ASN A 84 2.32 -4.17 3.25
N GLY A 85 2.86 -2.98 2.98
CA GLY A 85 4.14 -2.82 2.29
C GLY A 85 5.32 -3.37 3.10
N MET A 86 5.34 -3.14 4.42
CA MET A 86 6.35 -3.73 5.31
C MET A 86 6.26 -5.25 5.31
N GLU A 87 5.05 -5.80 5.41
CA GLU A 87 4.81 -7.24 5.36
C GLU A 87 5.20 -7.84 4.01
N SER A 88 4.97 -7.14 2.89
CA SER A 88 5.38 -7.55 1.54
C SER A 88 6.90 -7.71 1.44
N LEU A 89 7.67 -6.83 2.08
CA LEU A 89 9.13 -6.91 2.16
C LEU A 89 9.60 -8.08 3.05
N ILE A 90 8.96 -8.28 4.21
CA ILE A 90 9.26 -9.43 5.09
C ILE A 90 8.94 -10.75 4.40
N GLU A 91 7.78 -10.85 3.74
CA GLU A 91 7.32 -12.06 3.05
C GLU A 91 8.24 -12.39 1.87
N LEU A 92 8.72 -11.39 1.13
CA LEU A 92 9.74 -11.59 0.10
C LEU A 92 10.99 -12.26 0.69
N ALA A 93 11.56 -11.69 1.75
CA ALA A 93 12.75 -12.24 2.39
C ALA A 93 12.52 -13.66 2.94
N ARG A 94 11.35 -13.91 3.53
CA ARG A 94 10.95 -15.23 4.01
C ARG A 94 10.85 -16.25 2.88
N LEU A 95 10.26 -15.89 1.75
CA LEU A 95 10.14 -16.77 0.58
C LEU A 95 11.50 -17.08 -0.04
N GLN A 96 12.38 -16.08 -0.16
CA GLN A 96 13.76 -16.26 -0.58
C GLN A 96 14.53 -17.22 0.33
N GLU A 97 14.36 -17.08 1.66
CA GLU A 97 14.95 -18.00 2.62
C GLU A 97 14.42 -19.42 2.43
N ARG A 98 13.10 -19.61 2.28
CA ARG A 98 12.51 -20.94 2.08
C ARG A 98 12.99 -21.62 0.81
N ILE A 99 13.26 -20.87 -0.25
CA ILE A 99 13.83 -21.43 -1.49
C ILE A 99 15.26 -21.95 -1.22
N LYS A 100 16.05 -21.21 -0.44
CA LYS A 100 17.43 -21.60 -0.09
C LYS A 100 17.50 -22.71 0.97
N ASN A 101 16.59 -22.66 1.94
CA ASN A 101 16.47 -23.60 3.05
C ASN A 101 14.98 -23.88 3.35
N PRO A 102 14.40 -24.92 2.72
CA PRO A 102 12.99 -25.28 2.90
C PRO A 102 12.59 -25.60 4.35
N THR A 103 13.56 -26.04 5.16
CA THR A 103 13.37 -26.42 6.57
C THR A 103 13.58 -25.25 7.55
N ALA A 104 13.92 -24.06 7.06
CA ALA A 104 14.13 -22.90 7.91
C ALA A 104 12.88 -22.57 8.74
N SER A 105 13.04 -22.50 10.07
CA SER A 105 11.98 -22.12 11.00
C SER A 105 11.46 -20.71 10.69
N MET A 106 10.17 -20.50 10.90
CA MET A 106 9.55 -19.18 10.80
C MET A 106 10.07 -18.27 11.92
N PRO A 107 10.30 -16.97 11.65
CA PRO A 107 10.53 -16.01 12.73
C PRO A 107 9.29 -15.94 13.64
N ALA A 108 9.48 -15.80 14.95
CA ALA A 108 8.40 -15.80 15.94
C ALA A 108 7.68 -14.45 16.05
N SER A 109 8.21 -13.38 15.45
CA SER A 109 7.58 -12.06 15.44
C SER A 109 8.02 -11.21 14.24
N PRO A 110 7.30 -10.13 13.90
CA PRO A 110 7.73 -9.19 12.87
C PRO A 110 9.10 -8.55 13.19
N ARG A 111 9.40 -8.33 14.47
CA ARG A 111 10.68 -7.76 14.90
C ARG A 111 11.84 -8.73 14.72
N GLU A 112 11.61 -10.00 15.01
CA GLU A 112 12.60 -11.05 14.75
C GLU A 112 12.85 -11.20 13.25
N ALA A 113 11.79 -11.18 12.43
CA ALA A 113 11.93 -11.22 10.98
C ALA A 113 12.74 -10.02 10.45
N VAL A 114 12.47 -8.82 10.96
CA VAL A 114 13.23 -7.63 10.59
C VAL A 114 14.70 -7.77 10.96
N PHE A 115 14.99 -8.22 12.18
CA PHE A 115 16.37 -8.45 12.62
C PHE A 115 17.07 -9.52 11.78
N ARG A 116 16.41 -10.66 11.53
CA ARG A 116 16.96 -11.80 10.77
C ARG A 116 17.26 -11.46 9.32
N TYR A 117 16.33 -10.79 8.64
CA TYR A 117 16.43 -10.56 7.19
C TYR A 117 17.09 -9.23 6.82
N PHE A 118 17.03 -8.23 7.69
CA PHE A 118 17.53 -6.88 7.39
C PHE A 118 18.60 -6.40 8.37
N GLY A 119 18.88 -7.16 9.44
CA GLY A 119 20.09 -6.99 10.26
C GLY A 119 20.05 -5.86 11.29
N PHE A 120 18.90 -5.24 11.54
CA PHE A 120 18.76 -4.15 12.53
C PHE A 120 17.66 -4.44 13.57
N PRO A 121 17.83 -3.96 14.83
CA PRO A 121 16.85 -4.17 15.91
C PRO A 121 15.66 -3.22 15.75
N LYS A 122 14.81 -3.11 16.78
CA LYS A 122 13.77 -2.06 16.83
C LYS A 122 14.39 -0.68 16.57
N LEU A 123 13.71 0.16 15.80
CA LEU A 123 14.26 1.44 15.35
C LEU A 123 14.65 2.37 16.51
N ASP A 124 13.91 2.34 17.61
CA ASP A 124 14.22 3.10 18.83
C ASP A 124 15.37 2.50 19.66
N ALA A 125 15.65 1.20 19.50
CA ALA A 125 16.78 0.56 20.15
C ALA A 125 18.12 0.92 19.49
N ILE A 126 18.13 1.29 18.19
CA ILE A 126 19.33 1.72 17.47
C ILE A 126 20.01 2.90 18.18
N GLU A 127 19.23 3.85 18.72
CA GLU A 127 19.76 5.01 19.44
C GLU A 127 20.33 4.67 20.84
N ARG A 128 20.25 3.41 21.28
CA ARG A 128 20.80 2.97 22.57
C ARG A 128 22.08 2.14 22.42
N LEU A 129 22.47 1.82 21.18
CA LEU A 129 23.72 1.12 20.87
C LEU A 129 24.92 2.05 21.04
N ASP A 130 26.12 1.47 21.09
CA ASP A 130 27.35 2.25 20.96
C ASP A 130 27.46 2.93 19.58
N ASP A 131 28.41 3.83 19.42
CA ASP A 131 28.46 4.69 18.23
C ASP A 131 28.74 3.92 16.93
N ASP A 132 29.57 2.88 16.98
CA ASP A 132 29.94 2.09 15.80
C ASP A 132 28.78 1.18 15.38
N GLU A 133 28.21 0.43 16.32
CA GLU A 133 27.03 -0.41 16.07
C GLU A 133 25.83 0.44 15.64
N ARG A 134 25.59 1.58 16.29
CA ARG A 134 24.49 2.50 15.91
C ARG A 134 24.65 2.98 14.48
N LYS A 135 25.87 3.34 14.06
CA LYS A 135 26.15 3.80 12.69
C LYS A 135 25.88 2.67 11.69
N GLU A 136 26.33 1.45 11.99
CA GLU A 136 26.08 0.27 11.16
C GLU A 136 24.57 -0.03 11.04
N LYS A 137 23.86 -0.16 12.16
CA LYS A 137 22.42 -0.48 12.15
C LYS A 137 21.57 0.62 11.55
N SER A 138 21.97 1.89 11.73
CA SER A 138 21.33 3.03 11.05
C SER A 138 21.50 2.95 9.54
N ALA A 139 22.69 2.57 9.05
CA ALA A 139 22.95 2.42 7.62
C ALA A 139 22.11 1.27 7.01
N LEU A 140 21.90 0.17 7.74
CA LEU A 140 21.02 -0.91 7.30
C LEU A 140 19.55 -0.44 7.21
N ALA A 141 19.05 0.21 8.25
CA ALA A 141 17.70 0.80 8.24
C ALA A 141 17.52 1.83 7.10
N ASP A 142 18.55 2.62 6.82
CA ASP A 142 18.56 3.62 5.75
C ASP A 142 18.60 3.02 4.35
N LYS A 143 19.12 1.81 4.17
CA LYS A 143 18.98 1.05 2.92
C LYS A 143 17.55 0.55 2.76
N VAL A 144 17.00 -0.08 3.81
CA VAL A 144 15.66 -0.69 3.77
C VAL A 144 14.55 0.33 3.50
N ARG A 145 14.63 1.54 4.07
CA ARG A 145 13.55 2.54 3.91
C ARG A 145 13.23 2.89 2.45
N LYS A 146 14.21 2.75 1.55
CA LYS A 146 14.05 3.08 0.12
C LYS A 146 13.12 2.12 -0.62
N HIS A 147 12.82 0.96 -0.03
CA HIS A 147 11.96 -0.06 -0.61
C HIS A 147 10.48 0.11 -0.23
N LEU A 148 10.12 1.14 0.56
CA LEU A 148 8.75 1.47 0.89
C LEU A 148 8.58 3.00 0.92
N SER A 149 7.64 3.52 0.17
CA SER A 149 7.35 4.95 0.16
C SER A 149 5.86 5.25 0.17
N ILE A 150 5.53 6.42 0.74
CA ILE A 150 4.25 7.08 0.58
C ILE A 150 4.48 8.47 0.01
N ARG A 151 3.70 8.85 -1.01
CA ARG A 151 3.75 10.14 -1.67
C ARG A 151 2.37 10.79 -1.63
N LEU A 152 2.34 12.03 -1.17
CA LEU A 152 1.20 12.94 -1.27
C LEU A 152 1.51 13.98 -2.34
N ASP A 153 0.71 13.99 -3.38
CA ASP A 153 0.70 15.00 -4.43
C ASP A 153 -0.62 15.78 -4.38
N LEU A 154 -0.60 17.02 -4.88
CA LEU A 154 -1.79 17.87 -5.01
C LEU A 154 -1.90 18.38 -6.44
N GLU A 155 -2.95 17.99 -7.15
CA GLU A 155 -3.33 18.65 -8.40
C GLU A 155 -4.01 19.97 -8.05
N LYS A 156 -3.32 21.08 -8.31
CA LYS A 156 -3.71 22.41 -7.83
C LYS A 156 -4.98 22.96 -8.49
N LYS A 157 -5.25 22.63 -9.75
CA LYS A 157 -6.39 23.19 -10.49
C LYS A 157 -7.71 22.61 -9.99
N ARG A 158 -7.73 21.32 -9.66
CA ARG A 158 -8.89 20.56 -9.18
C ARG A 158 -8.93 20.40 -7.67
N LYS A 159 -7.84 20.77 -6.97
CA LYS A 159 -7.65 20.58 -5.53
C LYS A 159 -7.83 19.11 -5.14
N GLU A 160 -7.24 18.22 -5.94
CA GLU A 160 -7.33 16.79 -5.71
C GLU A 160 -6.03 16.28 -5.12
N PHE A 161 -6.11 15.66 -3.95
CA PHE A 161 -5.00 14.92 -3.38
C PHE A 161 -4.86 13.57 -4.06
N THR A 162 -3.61 13.22 -4.34
CA THR A 162 -3.24 11.88 -4.74
C THR A 162 -2.29 11.29 -3.72
N VAL A 163 -2.60 10.10 -3.22
CA VAL A 163 -1.75 9.36 -2.29
C VAL A 163 -1.27 8.09 -2.96
N THR A 164 0.03 8.01 -3.19
CA THR A 164 0.69 6.82 -3.75
C THR A 164 1.46 6.08 -2.66
N ILE A 165 1.24 4.78 -2.50
CA ILE A 165 2.05 3.89 -1.69
C ILE A 165 2.75 2.90 -2.64
N ARG A 166 4.07 2.78 -2.51
CA ARG A 166 4.89 1.88 -3.33
C ARG A 166 5.82 1.07 -2.43
N ASP A 167 5.69 -0.25 -2.48
CA ASP A 167 6.65 -1.20 -1.90
C ASP A 167 7.40 -1.94 -3.00
N HIS A 168 8.65 -2.31 -2.77
CA HIS A 168 9.45 -3.20 -3.63
C HIS A 168 9.53 -4.63 -3.06
N GLY A 169 8.46 -5.07 -2.38
CA GLY A 169 8.36 -6.39 -1.77
C GLY A 169 7.96 -7.49 -2.75
N MET A 170 7.31 -8.53 -2.25
CA MET A 170 7.05 -9.75 -3.02
C MET A 170 6.18 -9.54 -4.27
N GLY A 171 5.27 -8.56 -4.22
CA GLY A 171 4.24 -8.36 -5.24
C GLY A 171 3.37 -9.60 -5.50
N GLN A 172 2.50 -9.49 -6.49
CA GLN A 172 1.54 -10.51 -6.88
C GLN A 172 1.51 -10.68 -8.39
N THR A 173 1.20 -11.90 -8.84
CA THR A 173 0.92 -12.17 -10.25
C THR A 173 -0.45 -11.59 -10.63
N PRO A 174 -0.67 -11.24 -11.92
CA PRO A 174 -1.99 -10.76 -12.37
C PRO A 174 -3.15 -11.69 -11.96
N ALA A 175 -2.94 -12.99 -12.08
CA ALA A 175 -3.91 -14.01 -11.71
C ALA A 175 -4.23 -14.03 -10.21
N ASN A 176 -3.35 -13.53 -9.33
CA ASN A 176 -3.57 -13.59 -7.88
C ASN A 176 -3.92 -12.24 -7.22
N ILE A 177 -3.85 -11.12 -7.95
CA ILE A 177 -4.18 -9.79 -7.39
C ILE A 177 -5.60 -9.75 -6.79
N HIS A 178 -6.59 -10.33 -7.47
CA HIS A 178 -7.97 -10.35 -7.00
C HIS A 178 -8.18 -11.18 -5.72
N ASN A 179 -7.37 -12.22 -5.57
CA ASN A 179 -7.38 -13.17 -4.48
C ASN A 179 -6.55 -12.72 -3.27
N SER A 180 -5.84 -11.61 -3.40
CA SER A 180 -4.94 -11.05 -2.38
C SER A 180 -5.23 -9.55 -2.17
N LEU A 181 -4.64 -8.68 -2.99
CA LEU A 181 -4.69 -7.22 -2.88
C LEU A 181 -6.09 -6.61 -2.96
N LEU A 182 -7.02 -7.30 -3.64
CA LEU A 182 -8.42 -6.89 -3.81
C LEU A 182 -9.40 -7.84 -3.09
N SER A 183 -8.90 -8.70 -2.21
CA SER A 183 -9.74 -9.58 -1.40
C SER A 183 -10.23 -8.85 -0.14
N LEU A 184 -11.30 -9.35 0.49
CA LEU A 184 -11.83 -8.81 1.74
C LEU A 184 -11.97 -9.92 2.77
N GLY A 185 -11.15 -9.88 3.82
CA GLY A 185 -11.17 -10.88 4.90
C GLY A 185 -10.53 -12.22 4.54
N ARG A 186 -9.86 -12.33 3.38
CA ARG A 186 -9.06 -13.50 3.01
C ARG A 186 -7.63 -13.26 3.45
N THR A 187 -7.19 -13.97 4.48
CA THR A 187 -5.87 -13.79 5.09
C THR A 187 -5.34 -15.13 5.59
N ASP A 188 -4.12 -15.48 5.19
CA ASP A 188 -3.34 -16.57 5.77
C ASP A 188 -2.34 -16.04 6.82
N LYS A 189 -2.44 -14.73 7.17
CA LYS A 189 -1.51 -14.06 8.08
C LYS A 189 -1.65 -14.57 9.52
N ALA A 190 -2.77 -15.18 9.88
CA ALA A 190 -2.96 -15.81 11.19
C ALA A 190 -1.91 -16.91 11.48
N ASP A 191 -1.46 -17.61 10.43
CA ASP A 191 -0.47 -18.69 10.55
C ASP A 191 0.99 -18.19 10.39
N LYS A 192 1.17 -16.88 10.21
CA LYS A 192 2.46 -16.24 9.93
C LYS A 192 2.80 -15.28 11.08
N PRO A 193 3.37 -15.76 12.20
CA PRO A 193 3.64 -14.94 13.38
C PRO A 193 4.62 -13.78 13.11
N TYR A 194 5.34 -13.83 11.99
CA TYR A 194 6.25 -12.80 11.54
C TYR A 194 5.58 -11.64 10.75
N LEU A 195 4.26 -11.65 10.57
CA LEU A 195 3.48 -10.57 9.97
C LEU A 195 2.64 -9.84 11.05
N ILE A 196 2.11 -8.66 10.73
CA ILE A 196 1.51 -7.72 11.69
C ILE A 196 -0.02 -7.81 11.69
N GLY A 197 -0.65 -7.65 10.52
CA GLY A 197 -2.08 -7.44 10.39
C GLY A 197 -2.84 -8.75 10.25
N VAL A 198 -3.74 -9.07 11.19
CA VAL A 198 -4.52 -10.32 11.12
C VAL A 198 -5.80 -10.18 10.27
N PHE A 199 -6.40 -8.98 10.19
CA PHE A 199 -7.77 -8.82 9.70
C PHE A 199 -7.92 -8.58 8.18
N GLY A 200 -6.84 -8.28 7.45
CA GLY A 200 -6.84 -8.25 5.96
C GLY A 200 -7.87 -7.32 5.29
N GLN A 201 -8.41 -6.32 6.00
CA GLN A 201 -9.51 -5.46 5.52
C GLN A 201 -9.20 -3.96 5.59
N GLY A 202 -8.38 -3.50 6.55
CA GLY A 202 -8.18 -2.07 6.83
C GLY A 202 -7.61 -1.26 5.66
N GLY A 203 -6.72 -1.86 4.84
CA GLY A 203 -6.18 -1.19 3.66
C GLY A 203 -7.21 -0.95 2.55
N SER A 204 -8.27 -1.77 2.47
CA SER A 204 -9.30 -1.63 1.44
C SER A 204 -10.23 -0.44 1.69
N SER A 205 -10.30 0.06 2.93
CA SER A 205 -11.04 1.29 3.24
C SER A 205 -10.47 2.55 2.58
N ALA A 206 -9.23 2.51 2.08
CA ALA A 206 -8.71 3.60 1.24
C ALA A 206 -9.56 3.78 -0.04
N PHE A 207 -10.22 2.72 -0.52
CA PHE A 207 -11.11 2.79 -1.70
C PHE A 207 -12.36 3.63 -1.45
N SER A 208 -12.85 3.73 -0.21
CA SER A 208 -14.01 4.59 0.10
C SER A 208 -13.67 6.07 0.24
N ILE A 209 -12.39 6.39 0.45
CA ILE A 209 -11.94 7.77 0.65
C ILE A 209 -11.48 8.40 -0.67
N ALA A 210 -11.09 7.57 -1.65
CA ALA A 210 -10.64 8.01 -2.96
C ALA A 210 -11.74 7.86 -4.01
N LYS A 211 -11.75 8.75 -5.01
CA LYS A 211 -12.64 8.61 -6.18
C LYS A 211 -12.24 7.43 -7.06
N TYR A 212 -10.93 7.26 -7.27
CA TYR A 212 -10.35 6.13 -7.98
C TYR A 212 -9.15 5.60 -7.20
N SER A 213 -8.87 4.30 -7.33
CA SER A 213 -7.60 3.74 -6.88
C SER A 213 -6.99 2.88 -7.97
N ILE A 214 -5.78 3.20 -8.38
CA ILE A 214 -5.00 2.39 -9.31
C ILE A 214 -4.19 1.40 -8.48
N VAL A 215 -4.27 0.12 -8.84
CA VAL A 215 -3.49 -0.94 -8.22
C VAL A 215 -2.65 -1.58 -9.31
N VAL A 216 -1.33 -1.60 -9.13
CA VAL A 216 -0.39 -2.30 -10.00
C VAL A 216 0.46 -3.23 -9.14
N SER A 217 0.69 -4.47 -9.59
CA SER A 217 1.62 -5.36 -8.91
C SER A 217 2.37 -6.26 -9.89
N ARG A 218 3.63 -6.53 -9.57
CA ARG A 218 4.50 -7.43 -10.32
C ARG A 218 5.20 -8.37 -9.34
N ARG A 219 5.10 -9.67 -9.59
CA ARG A 219 5.72 -10.71 -8.74
C ARG A 219 7.24 -10.63 -8.84
N ALA A 220 7.90 -10.61 -7.69
CA ALA A 220 9.36 -10.67 -7.60
C ALA A 220 9.89 -11.92 -8.34
N PRO A 221 10.89 -11.76 -9.23
CA PRO A 221 11.29 -12.79 -10.18
C PRO A 221 11.91 -14.01 -9.50
N ASP A 222 12.55 -13.83 -8.35
CA ASP A 222 13.26 -14.84 -7.58
C ASP A 222 12.37 -15.75 -6.73
N ILE A 223 11.11 -15.35 -6.49
CA ILE A 223 10.10 -16.15 -5.78
C ILE A 223 8.95 -16.60 -6.68
N ARG A 224 9.10 -16.40 -8.00
CA ARG A 224 8.12 -16.77 -9.01
C ARG A 224 8.10 -18.29 -9.20
N LYS A 225 6.92 -18.87 -9.24
CA LYS A 225 6.74 -20.31 -9.49
C LYS A 225 6.77 -20.61 -10.99
N SER A 226 7.06 -21.86 -11.34
CA SER A 226 6.95 -22.33 -12.73
C SER A 226 5.54 -22.07 -13.27
N GLY A 227 5.46 -21.49 -14.47
CA GLY A 227 4.20 -21.13 -15.14
C GLY A 227 3.57 -19.80 -14.72
N GLU A 228 4.12 -19.10 -13.72
CA GLU A 228 3.68 -17.73 -13.42
C GLU A 228 4.24 -16.73 -14.44
N GLY A 229 3.39 -15.81 -14.89
CA GLY A 229 3.80 -14.72 -15.79
C GLY A 229 4.74 -13.72 -15.13
N ASP A 230 5.57 -13.07 -15.95
CA ASP A 230 6.60 -12.11 -15.55
C ASP A 230 6.19 -10.63 -15.70
N GLY A 231 5.05 -10.41 -16.34
CA GLY A 231 4.41 -9.11 -16.50
C GLY A 231 3.79 -8.54 -15.23
N ALA A 232 3.25 -7.34 -15.35
CA ALA A 232 2.60 -6.61 -14.26
C ALA A 232 1.08 -6.61 -14.42
N GLY A 233 0.37 -7.01 -13.37
CA GLY A 233 -1.08 -6.92 -13.32
C GLY A 233 -1.51 -5.53 -12.85
N TRP A 234 -2.61 -5.02 -13.39
CA TRP A 234 -3.11 -3.69 -13.06
C TRP A 234 -4.63 -3.67 -12.99
N THR A 235 -5.19 -2.75 -12.21
CA THR A 235 -6.63 -2.50 -12.17
C THR A 235 -6.93 -1.08 -11.71
N ILE A 236 -8.13 -0.59 -12.00
CA ILE A 236 -8.70 0.63 -11.45
C ILE A 236 -9.88 0.21 -10.58
N VAL A 237 -9.92 0.72 -9.35
CA VAL A 237 -11.00 0.52 -8.39
C VAL A 237 -11.82 1.81 -8.29
N ARG A 238 -13.15 1.70 -8.24
CA ARG A 238 -14.07 2.82 -7.98
C ARG A 238 -15.35 2.37 -7.28
N GLU A 239 -16.08 3.34 -6.74
CA GLU A 239 -17.47 3.13 -6.31
C GLU A 239 -18.39 3.00 -7.52
N ILE A 240 -19.30 2.03 -7.49
CA ILE A 240 -20.38 1.84 -8.45
C ILE A 240 -21.70 2.06 -7.75
N GLN A 241 -22.49 2.99 -8.27
CA GLN A 241 -23.89 3.19 -7.92
C GLN A 241 -24.79 2.52 -8.96
N PRO A 242 -25.25 1.28 -8.74
CA PRO A 242 -26.16 0.63 -9.68
C PRO A 242 -27.53 1.33 -9.73
N LYS A 243 -28.10 1.44 -10.93
CA LYS A 243 -29.40 2.06 -11.16
C LYS A 243 -30.50 1.27 -10.46
N GLY A 244 -31.38 1.95 -9.73
CA GLY A 244 -32.53 1.34 -9.06
C GLY A 244 -32.22 0.60 -7.76
N LEU A 245 -30.98 0.64 -7.26
CA LEU A 245 -30.56 -0.06 -6.04
C LEU A 245 -30.02 0.93 -4.99
N ARG A 246 -30.36 0.70 -3.72
CA ARG A 246 -30.08 1.64 -2.60
C ARG A 246 -28.62 1.67 -2.14
N GLY A 247 -27.80 0.68 -2.49
CA GLY A 247 -26.43 0.54 -1.99
C GLY A 247 -25.37 0.60 -3.08
N ALA A 248 -24.42 1.52 -2.92
CA ALA A 248 -23.17 1.52 -3.67
C ALA A 248 -22.24 0.38 -3.21
N TYR A 249 -21.39 -0.07 -4.12
CA TYR A 249 -20.34 -1.06 -3.84
C TYR A 249 -19.05 -0.66 -4.55
N TYR A 250 -17.92 -1.20 -4.11
CA TYR A 250 -16.63 -0.94 -4.74
C TYR A 250 -16.28 -2.06 -5.70
N ALA A 251 -15.81 -1.69 -6.90
CA ALA A 251 -15.49 -2.64 -7.95
C ALA A 251 -14.16 -2.30 -8.60
N TYR A 252 -13.52 -3.30 -9.18
CA TYR A 252 -12.26 -3.21 -9.90
C TYR A 252 -12.42 -3.73 -11.33
N LEU A 253 -11.57 -3.27 -12.24
CA LEU A 253 -11.52 -3.78 -13.61
C LEU A 253 -10.91 -5.19 -13.65
N ALA A 254 -11.64 -6.14 -14.22
CA ALA A 254 -11.21 -7.51 -14.45
C ALA A 254 -11.21 -7.86 -15.95
N ALA A 255 -10.25 -8.69 -16.35
CA ALA A 255 -10.10 -9.25 -17.69
C ALA A 255 -10.74 -10.63 -17.84
N THR A 256 -11.06 -11.31 -16.73
CA THR A 256 -11.77 -12.60 -16.73
C THR A 256 -12.94 -12.61 -15.74
N GLU A 257 -13.91 -13.48 -15.98
CA GLU A 257 -15.08 -13.66 -15.11
C GLU A 257 -14.70 -14.16 -13.70
N ALA A 258 -13.58 -14.89 -13.59
CA ALA A 258 -13.01 -15.32 -12.32
C ALA A 258 -12.48 -14.13 -11.46
N GLY A 259 -12.32 -12.95 -12.08
CA GLY A 259 -11.83 -11.74 -11.42
C GLY A 259 -10.36 -11.45 -11.68
N GLU A 260 -9.68 -12.19 -12.56
CA GLU A 260 -8.28 -11.88 -12.86
C GLU A 260 -8.17 -10.49 -13.49
N VAL A 261 -7.18 -9.73 -13.04
CA VAL A 261 -6.98 -8.37 -13.52
C VAL A 261 -6.26 -8.36 -14.88
N PRO A 262 -6.44 -7.34 -15.71
CA PRO A 262 -5.62 -7.18 -16.92
C PRO A 262 -4.13 -7.04 -16.56
N PHE A 263 -3.28 -7.33 -17.53
CA PHE A 263 -1.83 -7.25 -17.37
C PHE A 263 -1.16 -6.60 -18.58
N VAL A 264 0.07 -6.15 -18.36
CA VAL A 264 1.03 -5.83 -19.43
C VAL A 264 2.17 -6.86 -19.37
N ASP A 265 2.82 -7.12 -20.49
CA ASP A 265 3.95 -8.05 -20.54
C ASP A 265 5.19 -7.49 -19.80
N ALA A 266 6.24 -8.31 -19.63
CA ALA A 266 7.45 -7.88 -18.96
C ALA A 266 8.17 -6.73 -19.68
N ALA A 267 8.19 -6.70 -21.02
CA ALA A 267 8.86 -5.64 -21.76
C ALA A 267 8.18 -4.28 -21.55
N GLN A 268 6.85 -4.26 -21.49
CA GLN A 268 6.07 -3.07 -21.14
C GLN A 268 6.28 -2.66 -19.67
N ALA A 269 6.36 -3.63 -18.75
CA ALA A 269 6.65 -3.35 -17.35
C ALA A 269 8.05 -2.75 -17.14
N ASP A 270 9.06 -3.28 -17.84
CA ASP A 270 10.44 -2.81 -17.81
C ASP A 270 10.58 -1.43 -18.45
N ALA A 271 9.89 -1.18 -19.57
CA ALA A 271 9.85 0.13 -20.22
C ALA A 271 9.25 1.22 -19.32
N ALA A 272 8.26 0.87 -18.50
CA ALA A 272 7.68 1.75 -17.48
C ALA A 272 8.50 1.80 -16.18
N GLN A 273 9.67 1.15 -16.12
CA GLN A 273 10.52 1.03 -14.94
C GLN A 273 9.79 0.47 -13.71
N PHE A 274 8.80 -0.40 -13.93
CA PHE A 274 8.02 -1.02 -12.87
C PHE A 274 8.61 -2.37 -12.48
N GLU A 275 9.51 -2.32 -11.50
CA GLU A 275 10.06 -3.49 -10.83
C GLU A 275 9.01 -4.23 -9.97
N GLN A 276 9.43 -5.27 -9.27
CA GLN A 276 8.60 -6.05 -8.35
C GLN A 276 7.89 -5.23 -7.26
N GLY A 277 6.86 -5.83 -6.65
CA GLY A 277 6.13 -5.27 -5.50
C GLY A 277 4.74 -4.78 -5.88
N ALA A 278 4.17 -3.90 -5.07
CA ALA A 278 2.86 -3.31 -5.34
C ALA A 278 2.88 -1.78 -5.31
N HIS A 279 1.95 -1.19 -6.06
CA HIS A 279 1.71 0.23 -6.19
C HIS A 279 0.21 0.48 -6.02
N PHE A 280 -0.13 1.28 -5.02
CA PHE A 280 -1.49 1.77 -4.78
C PHE A 280 -1.48 3.28 -4.95
N CYS A 281 -2.19 3.80 -5.96
CA CYS A 281 -2.34 5.22 -6.18
C CYS A 281 -3.82 5.60 -6.01
N HIS A 282 -4.11 6.28 -4.90
CA HIS A 282 -5.45 6.74 -4.54
C HIS A 282 -5.64 8.18 -5.01
N ILE A 283 -6.59 8.39 -5.93
CA ILE A 283 -6.81 9.65 -6.65
C ILE A 283 -8.05 10.36 -6.10
N GLY A 284 -7.94 11.66 -5.87
CA GLY A 284 -9.00 12.44 -5.24
C GLY A 284 -9.28 11.96 -3.82
N TYR A 285 -8.21 11.72 -3.04
CA TYR A 285 -8.28 11.25 -1.67
C TYR A 285 -8.82 12.34 -0.75
N ASP A 286 -9.93 12.08 -0.06
CA ASP A 286 -10.55 13.05 0.83
C ASP A 286 -9.97 13.00 2.25
N PHE A 287 -9.21 14.02 2.63
CA PHE A 287 -8.69 14.19 3.99
C PHE A 287 -9.61 15.04 4.87
N GLY A 288 -10.69 15.63 4.34
CA GLY A 288 -11.64 16.46 5.09
C GLY A 288 -11.11 17.82 5.59
N VAL A 289 -9.89 18.22 5.22
CA VAL A 289 -9.19 19.43 5.73
C VAL A 289 -8.49 20.23 4.62
N SER A 290 -8.03 21.46 4.93
CA SER A 290 -7.38 22.35 3.96
C SER A 290 -5.99 21.86 3.51
N ASP A 291 -5.61 22.19 2.27
CA ASP A 291 -4.43 21.64 1.62
C ASP A 291 -3.10 21.82 2.38
N SER A 292 -2.89 23.01 2.93
CA SER A 292 -1.65 23.36 3.66
C SER A 292 -1.57 22.69 5.02
N SER A 293 -2.71 22.27 5.59
CA SER A 293 -2.74 21.56 6.86
C SER A 293 -2.32 20.10 6.68
N ILE A 294 -2.82 19.42 5.65
CA ILE A 294 -2.56 17.99 5.39
C ILE A 294 -1.08 17.71 5.25
N ALA A 295 -0.38 18.45 4.39
CA ALA A 295 1.05 18.20 4.17
C ALA A 295 1.88 18.44 5.44
N ARG A 296 1.50 19.45 6.24
CA ARG A 296 2.15 19.77 7.50
C ARG A 296 1.80 18.80 8.62
N THR A 297 0.71 18.05 8.53
CA THR A 297 0.28 17.09 9.55
C THR A 297 0.55 15.65 9.17
N MET A 298 0.70 15.31 7.88
CA MET A 298 0.88 13.92 7.43
C MET A 298 2.11 13.26 8.07
N TYR A 299 3.20 14.00 8.21
CA TYR A 299 4.40 13.52 8.92
C TYR A 299 4.07 13.15 10.39
N GLN A 300 3.34 14.00 11.11
CA GLN A 300 2.98 13.83 12.51
C GLN A 300 1.94 12.72 12.66
N SER A 301 0.89 12.73 11.83
CA SER A 301 -0.19 11.75 11.82
C SER A 301 0.35 10.34 11.55
N LEU A 302 1.20 10.18 10.53
CA LEU A 302 1.82 8.88 10.26
C LEU A 302 2.76 8.44 11.38
N ASN A 303 3.57 9.35 11.95
CA ASN A 303 4.42 9.02 13.09
C ASN A 303 3.63 8.75 14.39
N HIS A 304 2.39 9.23 14.48
CA HIS A 304 1.49 8.95 15.60
C HIS A 304 0.87 7.56 15.44
N VAL A 305 0.28 7.27 14.28
CA VAL A 305 -0.34 5.95 13.99
C VAL A 305 0.72 4.85 13.95
N LEU A 306 1.83 5.09 13.25
CA LEU A 306 2.99 4.21 13.20
C LEU A 306 4.04 4.66 14.21
N PHE A 307 3.69 4.61 15.50
CA PHE A 307 4.53 5.09 16.61
C PHE A 307 5.94 4.48 16.62
N ASN A 308 6.02 3.16 16.42
CA ASN A 308 7.26 2.42 16.26
C ASN A 308 7.05 1.40 15.14
N PRO A 309 7.24 1.76 13.86
CA PRO A 309 7.03 0.83 12.76
C PRO A 309 8.07 -0.30 12.80
N VAL A 310 7.75 -1.45 12.22
CA VAL A 310 8.71 -2.57 12.15
C VAL A 310 9.87 -2.25 11.21
N MET A 311 9.59 -1.49 10.14
CA MET A 311 10.56 -1.03 9.17
C MET A 311 10.39 0.46 8.86
N PRO A 312 11.49 1.14 8.52
CA PRO A 312 11.42 2.53 8.10
C PRO A 312 10.89 2.65 6.67
N TYR A 313 10.46 3.84 6.28
CA TYR A 313 9.97 4.15 4.93
C TYR A 313 10.21 5.62 4.57
N GLU A 314 9.93 5.98 3.32
CA GLU A 314 10.09 7.36 2.83
C GLU A 314 8.73 8.06 2.68
N LEU A 315 8.64 9.31 3.16
CA LEU A 315 7.49 10.18 2.98
C LEU A 315 7.83 11.32 2.01
N TYR A 316 7.11 11.40 0.90
CA TYR A 316 7.15 12.52 -0.03
C TYR A 316 5.86 13.34 0.13
N ALA A 317 5.89 14.43 0.90
CA ALA A 317 4.71 15.26 1.14
C ALA A 317 4.79 16.58 0.36
N LEU A 318 4.12 16.66 -0.80
CA LEU A 318 4.10 17.82 -1.70
C LEU A 318 5.49 18.30 -2.17
N ARG A 319 6.48 17.39 -2.19
CA ARG A 319 7.86 17.67 -2.61
C ARG A 319 8.54 16.40 -3.10
N ASN A 320 9.64 16.58 -3.84
CA ASN A 320 10.42 15.47 -4.41
C ASN A 320 11.51 14.94 -3.48
N THR A 321 11.83 15.62 -2.40
CA THR A 321 12.79 15.15 -1.40
C THR A 321 12.05 14.34 -0.31
N PRO A 322 12.44 13.09 -0.04
CA PRO A 322 11.78 12.30 0.98
C PRO A 322 12.19 12.72 2.40
N GLU A 323 11.25 12.62 3.33
CA GLU A 323 11.53 12.54 4.76
C GLU A 323 11.69 11.08 5.19
N PRO A 324 12.77 10.73 5.92
CA PRO A 324 12.91 9.40 6.47
C PRO A 324 11.94 9.21 7.65
N MET A 325 11.07 8.22 7.53
CA MET A 325 10.09 7.86 8.55
C MET A 325 10.61 6.68 9.37
N LYS A 326 11.03 6.95 10.62
CA LYS A 326 11.53 5.95 11.57
C LYS A 326 10.63 5.78 12.81
N GLY A 327 9.49 6.45 12.85
CA GLY A 327 8.54 6.44 13.95
C GLY A 327 8.86 7.44 15.07
N THR A 328 7.83 7.80 15.85
CA THR A 328 7.97 8.67 17.01
C THR A 328 8.89 8.09 18.09
N ALA A 329 8.84 6.77 18.32
CA ALA A 329 9.68 6.11 19.32
C ALA A 329 11.18 6.34 19.07
N GLN A 330 11.63 6.20 17.82
CA GLN A 330 13.03 6.44 17.45
C GLN A 330 13.41 7.91 17.65
N ARG A 331 12.52 8.85 17.27
CA ARG A 331 12.77 10.28 17.46
C ARG A 331 12.92 10.64 18.94
N LEU A 332 12.10 10.05 19.81
CA LEU A 332 12.20 10.23 21.26
C LEU A 332 13.50 9.64 21.79
N ALA A 333 13.86 8.41 21.40
CA ALA A 333 15.11 7.77 21.80
C ALA A 333 16.34 8.60 21.38
N ARG A 334 16.34 9.14 20.15
CA ARG A 334 17.38 10.05 19.67
C ARG A 334 17.49 11.31 20.51
N ARG A 335 16.35 11.92 20.89
CA ARG A 335 16.35 13.11 21.77
C ARG A 335 16.94 12.80 23.14
N VAL A 336 16.54 11.69 23.76
CA VAL A 336 17.11 11.24 25.04
C VAL A 336 18.62 11.06 24.94
N ARG A 337 19.11 10.41 23.87
CA ARG A 337 20.55 10.25 23.63
C ARG A 337 21.26 11.59 23.52
N MET A 338 20.72 12.54 22.74
CA MET A 338 21.34 13.86 22.54
C MET A 338 21.35 14.72 23.80
N LEU A 339 20.35 14.58 24.67
CA LEU A 339 20.27 15.31 25.94
C LEU A 339 21.18 14.69 27.03
N GLY A 340 21.70 13.47 26.81
CA GLY A 340 22.49 12.72 27.78
C GLY A 340 21.61 11.95 28.78
N ARG A 341 22.16 10.89 29.39
CA ARG A 341 21.45 9.98 30.31
C ARG A 341 20.86 10.65 31.56
N ASN A 342 21.22 11.91 31.86
CA ASN A 342 20.89 12.59 33.11
C ASN A 342 19.80 13.69 32.99
N VAL A 343 19.20 13.89 31.82
CA VAL A 343 18.10 14.86 31.70
C VAL A 343 16.79 14.15 32.01
N ALA A 344 16.23 14.46 33.18
CA ALA A 344 14.87 14.07 33.52
C ALA A 344 13.92 14.57 32.42
N LEU A 345 13.20 13.65 31.80
CA LEU A 345 12.15 13.96 30.82
C LEU A 345 10.83 14.36 31.49
N ASP A 346 10.78 14.33 32.83
CA ASP A 346 9.61 14.78 33.55
C ASP A 346 9.55 16.31 33.55
N LYS A 347 8.32 16.83 33.53
CA LYS A 347 8.06 18.16 34.06
C LYS A 347 7.81 17.99 35.56
N SER A 348 8.79 17.50 36.32
CA SER A 348 8.75 17.80 37.75
C SER A 348 8.92 19.30 37.85
N PHE A 349 7.84 20.00 38.20
CA PHE A 349 7.99 21.36 38.68
C PHE A 349 8.95 21.27 39.87
N ALA A 350 10.07 21.99 39.82
CA ALA A 350 10.89 22.18 41.01
C ALA A 350 9.94 22.60 42.13
N GLN A 351 10.02 21.95 43.31
CA GLN A 351 9.17 22.27 44.45
C GLN A 351 9.14 23.79 44.61
N GLN A 352 8.00 24.39 44.32
CA GLN A 352 7.83 25.81 44.56
C GLN A 352 7.91 25.98 46.08
N PRO A 353 8.76 26.89 46.58
CA PRO A 353 8.74 27.20 48.00
C PRO A 353 7.32 27.69 48.31
N VAL A 354 6.65 26.95 49.20
CA VAL A 354 5.40 27.40 49.79
C VAL A 354 5.78 28.58 50.68
N LEU A 355 5.47 29.80 50.22
CA LEU A 355 5.50 31.00 51.03
C LEU A 355 4.21 31.12 51.85
#